data_AF-A0A6H1A0U1-F1
#
_entry.id   AF-A0A6H1A0U1-F1
#
_cell.length_a   1.000
_cell.length_b   1.000
_cell.length_c   1.000
_cell.angle_alpha   90.00
_cell.angle_beta   90.00
_cell.angle_gamma   90.00
#
_symmetry.space_group_name_H-M   'P 1'
#
loop_
_entity.id
_entity.type
_entity.pdbx_description
1 polymer ?
#
loop_
_entity_poly.entity_id
_entity_poly.type
_entity_poly.pdbx_seq_one_letter_code
_entity_poly.pdbx_strand_id
1 'polypeptide(L)'
;MDEHYALLDDAHEVRRALGAGDRAGASRLMERLVAHLDVHVRREERGIFTAMRSQGEFVEEVQQLEGEHRSLDAAIGGLDPEDPGFDDVVSELFRELSEHIDRENLGIFPVSVVTLGASGWELVQQARDELPSFLPSLHD
;
A
#
# COMPACT_ATOMS: atom_id res chain seq x y z
N MET A 1 -0.23 -3.22 8.80
CA MET A 1 -1.19 -4.33 9.08
C MET A 1 -2.63 -3.90 8.83
N ASP A 2 -3.26 -3.06 9.68
CA ASP A 2 -4.68 -2.72 9.49
C ASP A 2 -4.96 -1.99 8.16
N GLU A 3 -4.04 -1.11 7.75
CA GLU A 3 -4.11 -0.45 6.43
C GLU A 3 -4.03 -1.47 5.28
N HIS A 4 -3.22 -2.53 5.41
CA HIS A 4 -3.12 -3.59 4.40
C HIS A 4 -4.44 -4.35 4.26
N TYR A 5 -5.10 -4.67 5.38
CA TYR A 5 -6.40 -5.33 5.33
C TYR A 5 -7.44 -4.45 4.65
N ALA A 6 -7.46 -3.15 4.95
CA ALA A 6 -8.38 -2.24 4.28
C ALA A 6 -8.09 -2.10 2.77
N LEU A 7 -6.82 -2.09 2.35
CA LEU A 7 -6.43 -2.08 0.93
C LEU A 7 -6.85 -3.37 0.21
N LEU A 8 -6.67 -4.53 0.86
CA LEU A 8 -7.11 -5.82 0.32
C LEU A 8 -8.64 -5.90 0.24
N ASP A 9 -9.35 -5.38 1.25
CA ASP A 9 -10.80 -5.28 1.24
C ASP A 9 -11.28 -4.38 0.09
N ASP A 10 -10.65 -3.21 -0.12
CA ASP A 10 -10.93 -2.36 -1.27
C ASP A 10 -10.73 -3.08 -2.60
N ALA A 11 -9.63 -3.83 -2.75
CA ALA A 11 -9.35 -4.62 -3.95
C ALA A 11 -10.40 -5.72 -4.16
N HIS A 12 -10.86 -6.34 -3.08
CA HIS A 12 -11.96 -7.31 -3.13
C HIS A 12 -13.28 -6.67 -3.56
N GLU A 13 -13.63 -5.49 -3.05
CA GLU A 13 -14.83 -4.76 -3.45
C GLU A 13 -14.80 -4.42 -4.95
N VAL A 14 -13.66 -3.96 -5.48
CA VAL A 14 -13.50 -3.68 -6.91
C VAL A 14 -13.73 -4.95 -7.74
N ARG A 15 -13.09 -6.07 -7.38
CA ARG A 15 -13.28 -7.35 -8.08
C ARG A 15 -14.75 -7.80 -8.06
N ARG A 16 -15.46 -7.62 -6.95
CA ARG A 16 -16.89 -7.97 -6.86
C ARG A 16 -17.74 -7.10 -7.78
N ALA A 17 -17.48 -5.79 -7.85
CA ALA A 17 -18.19 -4.90 -8.75
C ALA A 17 -17.95 -5.27 -10.23
N LEU A 18 -16.71 -5.58 -10.61
CA LEU A 18 -16.39 -6.06 -11.96
C LEU A 18 -17.08 -7.38 -12.30
N GLY A 19 -17.04 -8.36 -11.40
CA GLY A 19 -17.72 -9.64 -11.57
C GLY A 19 -19.25 -9.53 -11.70
N ALA A 20 -19.85 -8.45 -11.18
CA ALA A 20 -21.27 -8.13 -11.32
C ALA A 20 -21.59 -7.30 -12.58
N GLY A 21 -20.58 -6.90 -13.36
CA GLY A 21 -20.73 -5.99 -14.50
C GLY A 21 -20.95 -4.52 -14.12
N ASP A 22 -20.81 -4.15 -12.84
CA ASP A 22 -20.93 -2.77 -12.36
C ASP A 22 -19.62 -2.00 -12.54
N ARG A 23 -19.30 -1.65 -13.80
CA ARG A 23 -18.08 -0.90 -14.15
C ARG A 23 -18.02 0.47 -13.49
N ALA A 24 -19.17 1.15 -13.36
CA ALA A 24 -19.23 2.45 -12.72
C ALA A 24 -18.94 2.34 -11.21
N GLY A 25 -19.45 1.30 -10.54
CA GLY A 25 -19.12 0.97 -9.16
C GLY A 25 -17.66 0.61 -8.98
N ALA A 26 -17.12 -0.24 -9.84
CA ALA A 26 -15.71 -0.63 -9.82
C ALA A 26 -14.78 0.58 -9.95
N SER A 27 -15.10 1.53 -10.85
CA SER A 27 -14.30 2.75 -11.04
C SER A 27 -14.27 3.62 -9.77
N ARG A 28 -15.42 3.84 -9.11
CA ARG A 28 -15.47 4.60 -7.84
C ARG A 28 -14.72 3.90 -6.71
N LEU A 29 -14.79 2.58 -6.65
CA LEU A 29 -14.07 1.78 -5.65
C LEU A 29 -12.56 1.81 -5.92
N MET A 30 -12.14 1.82 -7.19
CA MET A 30 -10.74 1.98 -7.58
C MET A 30 -10.22 3.36 -7.16
N GLU A 31 -10.96 4.44 -7.41
CA GLU A 31 -10.56 5.79 -6.94
C GLU A 31 -10.33 5.82 -5.42
N ARG A 32 -11.18 5.13 -4.64
CA ARG A 32 -10.99 5.00 -3.18
C ARG A 32 -9.73 4.22 -2.84
N LEU A 33 -9.52 3.06 -3.47
CA LEU A 33 -8.33 2.23 -3.27
C LEU A 33 -7.05 3.04 -3.54
N VAL A 34 -7.01 3.77 -4.65
CA VAL A 34 -5.86 4.59 -5.05
C VAL A 34 -5.59 5.68 -4.01
N ALA A 35 -6.62 6.36 -3.53
CA ALA A 35 -6.46 7.37 -2.48
C ALA A 35 -5.93 6.77 -1.16
N HIS A 36 -6.39 5.59 -0.77
CA HIS A 36 -5.88 4.88 0.41
C HIS A 36 -4.43 4.43 0.21
N LEU A 37 -4.11 3.89 -0.97
CA LEU A 37 -2.76 3.41 -1.30
C LEU A 37 -1.73 4.54 -1.31
N ASP A 38 -2.07 5.73 -1.85
CA ASP A 38 -1.18 6.90 -1.80
C ASP A 38 -0.82 7.29 -0.35
N VAL A 39 -1.84 7.38 0.52
CA VAL A 39 -1.63 7.71 1.93
C VAL A 39 -0.76 6.66 2.62
N HIS A 40 -1.02 5.39 2.34
CA HIS A 40 -0.32 4.24 2.88
C HIS A 40 1.18 4.26 2.51
N VAL A 41 1.47 4.26 1.20
CA VAL A 41 2.83 4.31 0.65
C VAL A 41 3.63 5.47 1.23
N ARG A 42 3.02 6.67 1.26
CA ARG A 42 3.70 7.87 1.77
C ARG A 42 4.03 7.76 3.26
N ARG A 43 3.21 7.08 4.06
CA ARG A 43 3.47 6.84 5.49
C ARG A 43 4.63 5.88 5.69
N GLU A 44 4.73 4.85 4.87
CA GLU A 44 5.82 3.86 4.94
C GLU A 44 7.16 4.47 4.53
N GLU A 45 7.16 5.14 3.37
CA GLU A 45 8.37 5.74 2.81
C GLU A 45 8.95 6.82 3.74
N ARG A 46 8.09 7.69 4.29
CA ARG A 46 8.51 8.75 5.23
C ARG A 46 8.74 8.25 6.65
N GLY A 47 8.12 7.14 7.02
CA GLY A 47 8.24 6.52 8.34
C GLY A 47 9.24 5.39 8.32
N ILE A 48 8.73 4.17 8.28
CA ILE A 48 9.50 2.96 8.59
C ILE A 48 10.65 2.72 7.62
N PHE A 49 10.49 3.00 6.32
CA PHE A 49 11.55 2.84 5.33
C PHE A 49 12.66 3.87 5.50
N THR A 50 12.31 5.12 5.81
CA THR A 50 13.30 6.14 6.16
C THR A 50 14.04 5.78 7.44
N ALA A 51 13.34 5.27 8.46
CA ALA A 51 13.97 4.82 9.71
C ALA A 51 14.96 3.66 9.46
N MET A 52 14.56 2.63 8.73
CA MET A 52 15.40 1.48 8.38
C MET A 52 16.66 1.92 7.62
N ARG A 53 16.51 2.77 6.59
CA ARG A 53 17.65 3.32 5.83
C ARG A 53 18.59 4.15 6.69
N SER A 54 18.05 4.96 7.60
CA SER A 54 18.87 5.81 8.46
C SER A 54 19.80 5.01 9.39
N GLN A 55 19.43 3.76 9.70
CA GLN A 55 20.23 2.85 10.52
C GLN A 55 21.08 1.88 9.69
N GLY A 56 20.98 1.93 8.36
CA GLY A 56 21.71 1.03 7.45
C GLY A 56 21.16 -0.40 7.41
N GLU A 57 19.93 -0.60 7.90
CA GLU A 57 19.28 -1.91 8.03
C GLU A 57 18.42 -2.20 6.79
N PHE A 58 18.59 -3.38 6.18
CA PHE A 58 17.77 -3.89 5.07
C PHE A 58 17.56 -2.89 3.92
N VAL A 59 18.62 -2.16 3.57
CA VAL A 59 18.57 -1.06 2.60
C VAL A 59 18.16 -1.55 1.20
N GLU A 60 18.62 -2.73 0.78
CA GLU A 60 18.31 -3.30 -0.52
C GLU A 60 16.83 -3.71 -0.61
N GLU A 61 16.31 -4.35 0.44
CA GLU A 61 14.91 -4.74 0.55
C GLU A 61 13.98 -3.53 0.58
N VAL A 62 14.35 -2.47 1.31
CA VAL A 62 13.60 -1.20 1.29
C VAL A 62 13.59 -0.57 -0.10
N GLN A 63 14.74 -0.54 -0.80
CA GLN A 63 14.80 -0.01 -2.16
C GLN A 63 13.95 -0.82 -3.15
N GLN A 64 13.86 -2.13 -2.95
CA GLN A 64 12.99 -3.01 -3.73
C GLN A 64 11.52 -2.66 -3.50
N LEU A 65 11.08 -2.54 -2.25
CA LEU A 65 9.69 -2.20 -1.90
C LEU A 65 9.26 -0.83 -2.46
N GLU A 66 10.11 0.18 -2.36
CA GLU A 66 9.84 1.48 -3.01
C GLU A 66 9.80 1.39 -4.53
N GLY A 67 10.54 0.44 -5.13
CA GLY A 67 10.44 0.12 -6.55
C GLY A 67 9.10 -0.49 -6.92
N GLU A 68 8.55 -1.32 -6.05
CA GLU A 68 7.22 -1.90 -6.20
C GLU A 68 6.15 -0.82 -6.07
N HIS A 69 6.25 0.11 -5.11
CA HIS A 69 5.36 1.28 -5.01
C HIS A 69 5.28 2.06 -6.33
N ARG A 70 6.44 2.39 -6.92
CA ARG A 70 6.50 3.09 -8.20
C ARG A 70 5.89 2.29 -9.35
N SER A 71 6.01 0.97 -9.31
CA SER A 71 5.45 0.09 -10.33
C SER A 71 3.92 0.02 -10.21
N LEU A 72 3.40 -0.08 -8.99
CA LEU A 72 1.96 -0.02 -8.71
C LEU A 72 1.37 1.33 -9.13
N ASP A 73 2.02 2.44 -8.78
CA ASP A 73 1.60 3.79 -9.18
C ASP A 73 1.56 3.95 -10.71
N ALA A 74 2.59 3.46 -11.41
CA ALA A 74 2.63 3.50 -12.87
C ALA A 74 1.53 2.63 -13.51
N ALA A 75 1.28 1.44 -12.95
CA ALA A 75 0.21 0.56 -13.42
C ALA A 75 -1.17 1.21 -13.23
N ILE A 76 -1.41 1.82 -12.07
CA ILE A 76 -2.65 2.57 -11.77
C ILE A 76 -2.82 3.75 -12.73
N GLY A 77 -1.77 4.55 -12.94
CA GLY A 77 -1.80 5.70 -13.84
C GLY A 77 -2.01 5.35 -15.31
N GLY A 78 -1.76 4.09 -15.69
CA GLY A 78 -1.99 3.56 -17.03
C GLY A 78 -3.35 2.88 -17.24
N LEU A 79 -4.19 2.76 -16.21
CA LEU A 79 -5.49 2.10 -16.32
C LEU A 79 -6.46 2.87 -17.24
N ASP A 80 -7.05 2.16 -18.19
CA ASP A 80 -8.16 2.64 -19.02
C ASP A 80 -9.40 1.73 -18.82
N PRO A 81 -10.48 2.22 -18.17
CA PRO A 81 -11.71 1.46 -17.96
C PRO A 81 -12.42 1.01 -19.24
N GLU A 82 -12.10 1.61 -20.39
CA GLU A 82 -12.66 1.25 -21.69
C GLU A 82 -11.82 0.18 -22.41
N ASP A 83 -10.64 -0.18 -21.90
CA ASP A 83 -9.79 -1.23 -22.46
C ASP A 83 -10.49 -2.60 -22.33
N PRO A 84 -10.62 -3.38 -23.44
CA PRO A 84 -11.13 -4.75 -23.38
C PRO A 84 -10.39 -5.68 -22.40
N GLY A 85 -9.12 -5.39 -22.08
CA GLY A 85 -8.29 -6.11 -21.12
C GLY A 85 -8.30 -5.52 -19.71
N PHE A 86 -9.15 -4.53 -19.41
CA PHE A 86 -9.18 -3.85 -18.11
C PHE A 86 -9.27 -4.83 -16.92
N ASP A 87 -10.17 -5.81 -17.00
CA ASP A 87 -10.38 -6.78 -15.91
C ASP A 87 -9.11 -7.62 -15.63
N ASP A 88 -8.36 -7.99 -16.67
CA ASP A 88 -7.11 -8.75 -16.54
C ASP A 88 -6.01 -7.88 -15.93
N VAL A 89 -5.88 -6.64 -16.38
CA VAL A 89 -4.90 -5.67 -15.84
C VAL A 89 -5.18 -5.37 -14.37
N VAL A 90 -6.45 -5.14 -14.00
CA VAL A 90 -6.84 -4.92 -12.60
C VAL A 90 -6.60 -6.17 -11.75
N SER A 91 -6.87 -7.36 -12.29
CA SER A 91 -6.61 -8.61 -11.57
C SER A 91 -5.14 -8.81 -11.27
N GLU A 92 -4.27 -8.48 -12.22
CA GLU A 92 -2.83 -8.54 -12.08
C GLU A 92 -2.32 -7.49 -11.09
N LEU A 93 -2.76 -6.24 -11.20
CA LEU A 93 -2.43 -5.17 -10.25
C LEU A 93 -2.74 -5.59 -8.80
N PHE A 94 -3.90 -6.21 -8.57
CA PHE A 94 -4.28 -6.66 -7.24
C PHE A 94 -3.54 -7.92 -6.78
N ARG A 95 -2.99 -8.72 -7.70
CA ARG A 95 -2.05 -9.80 -7.35
C ARG A 95 -0.74 -9.20 -6.86
N GLU A 96 -0.20 -8.24 -7.60
CA GLU A 96 1.04 -7.52 -7.25
C GLU A 96 0.92 -6.79 -5.91
N LEU A 97 -0.21 -6.09 -5.68
CA LEU A 97 -0.50 -5.45 -4.39
C LEU A 97 -0.51 -6.45 -3.23
N SER A 98 -1.14 -7.62 -3.41
CA SER A 98 -1.17 -8.67 -2.38
C SER A 98 0.23 -9.22 -2.08
N GLU A 99 1.04 -9.45 -3.11
CA GLU A 99 2.41 -9.95 -2.94
C GLU A 99 3.32 -8.93 -2.28
N HIS A 100 3.15 -7.66 -2.61
CA HIS A 100 3.83 -6.55 -1.97
C HIS A 100 3.49 -6.49 -0.47
N ILE A 101 2.20 -6.50 -0.14
CA ILE A 101 1.70 -6.55 1.24
C ILE A 101 2.26 -7.75 2.02
N ASP A 102 2.36 -8.92 1.39
CA ASP A 102 2.93 -10.12 2.01
C ASP A 102 4.43 -9.96 2.29
N ARG A 103 5.21 -9.38 1.35
CA ARG A 103 6.64 -9.09 1.54
C ARG A 103 6.87 -8.18 2.74
N GLU A 104 5.98 -7.24 2.96
CA GLU A 104 6.09 -6.32 4.10
C GLU A 104 5.67 -6.97 5.41
N ASN A 105 4.46 -7.55 5.43
CA ASN A 105 3.86 -8.17 6.61
C ASN A 105 4.69 -9.32 7.17
N LEU A 106 5.26 -10.14 6.28
CA LEU A 106 6.00 -11.34 6.64
C LEU A 106 7.52 -11.13 6.60
N GLY A 107 7.98 -10.02 6.03
CA GLY A 107 9.39 -9.68 5.86
C GLY A 107 9.78 -8.43 6.65
N ILE A 108 9.69 -7.25 6.00
CA ILE A 108 10.33 -6.03 6.52
C ILE A 108 9.74 -5.55 7.85
N PHE A 109 8.44 -5.71 8.09
CA PHE A 109 7.81 -5.21 9.31
C PHE A 109 8.20 -6.02 10.56
N PRO A 110 8.09 -7.36 10.59
CA PRO A 110 8.61 -8.13 11.73
C PRO A 110 10.09 -7.85 12.02
N VAL A 111 10.90 -7.69 10.98
CA VAL A 111 12.32 -7.35 11.10
C VAL A 111 12.50 -5.96 11.73
N SER A 112 11.77 -4.95 11.28
CA SER A 112 11.86 -3.59 11.80
C SER A 112 11.60 -3.51 13.32
N VAL A 113 10.71 -4.36 13.84
CA VAL A 113 10.42 -4.46 15.28
C VAL A 113 11.63 -4.89 16.10
N VAL A 114 12.47 -5.76 15.54
CA VAL A 114 13.65 -6.27 16.26
C VAL A 114 14.92 -5.46 15.99
N THR A 115 14.99 -4.74 14.86
CA THR A 115 16.18 -3.97 14.46
C THR A 115 16.11 -2.49 14.83
N LEU A 116 14.94 -1.86 14.73
CA LEU A 116 14.83 -0.43 15.01
C LEU A 116 14.99 -0.13 16.50
N GLY A 117 16.02 0.66 16.82
CA GLY A 117 16.17 1.29 18.12
C GLY A 117 15.17 2.44 18.36
N ALA A 118 15.22 3.03 19.56
CA ALA A 118 14.30 4.11 19.97
C ALA A 118 14.26 5.29 18.98
N SER A 119 15.40 5.74 18.47
CA SER A 119 15.48 6.84 17.50
C SER A 119 14.82 6.50 16.16
N GLY A 120 14.84 5.22 15.75
CA GLY A 120 14.12 4.76 14.56
C GLY A 120 12.62 4.85 14.76
N TRP A 121 12.12 4.40 15.91
CA TRP A 121 10.71 4.51 16.25
C TRP A 121 10.23 5.95 16.42
N GLU A 122 11.08 6.87 16.90
CA GLU A 122 10.77 8.31 16.94
C GLU A 122 10.51 8.87 15.53
N LEU A 123 11.32 8.50 14.52
CA LEU A 123 11.10 8.89 13.13
C LEU A 123 9.76 8.34 12.59
N VAL A 124 9.46 7.07 12.88
CA VAL A 124 8.18 6.45 12.47
C VAL A 124 7.01 7.19 13.11
N GLN A 125 7.10 7.52 14.40
CA GLN A 125 6.04 8.24 15.11
C GLN A 125 5.84 9.65 14.54
N GLN A 126 6.93 10.38 14.27
CA GLN A 126 6.84 11.70 13.63
C GLN A 126 6.11 11.63 12.28
N ALA A 127 6.45 10.65 11.43
CA ALA A 127 5.79 10.47 10.16
C ALA A 127 4.28 10.15 10.31
N ARG A 128 3.90 9.36 11.32
CA ARG A 128 2.49 9.04 11.62
C ARG A 128 1.69 10.25 12.08
N ASP A 129 2.32 11.16 12.84
CA ASP A 129 1.69 12.40 13.30
C ASP A 129 1.51 13.41 12.15
N GLU A 130 2.49 13.49 11.25
CA GLU A 130 2.44 14.37 10.07
C GLU A 130 1.49 13.85 8.98
N LEU A 131 1.37 12.53 8.84
CA LEU A 131 0.53 11.87 7.86
C LEU A 131 -0.36 10.84 8.55
N PRO A 132 -1.54 11.24 9.06
CA PRO A 132 -2.47 10.33 9.70
C PRO A 132 -2.94 9.20 8.77
N SER A 133 -3.41 8.11 9.37
CA SER A 133 -3.95 6.97 8.62
C SER A 133 -5.24 7.37 7.92
N PHE A 134 -5.56 6.71 6.80
CA PHE A 134 -6.89 6.77 6.21
C PHE A 134 -7.93 5.96 7.01
N LEU A 135 -7.47 5.08 7.92
CA LEU A 135 -8.36 4.36 8.82
C LEU A 135 -8.98 5.33 9.85
N PRO A 136 -10.26 5.13 10.20
CA PRO A 136 -10.89 5.89 11.26
C PRO A 136 -10.16 5.68 12.59
N SER A 137 -10.01 6.75 13.36
CA SER A 137 -9.47 6.64 14.72
C SER A 137 -10.42 5.80 15.57
N LEU A 138 -9.91 4.81 16.30
CA LEU A 138 -10.69 3.93 17.19
C LEU A 138 -11.29 4.64 18.42
N HIS A 139 -11.32 5.97 18.42
CA HIS A 139 -11.86 6.81 19.49
C HIS A 139 -12.92 7.76 18.93
N ASP A 140 -14.11 7.21 18.69
CA ASP A 140 -15.41 7.90 18.77
C ASP A 140 -16.36 7.08 19.64
#